data_AF-A0A6A6EDQ3-F1
#
_entry.id   AF-A0A6A6EDQ3-F1
#
_cell.length_a   1.000
_cell.length_b   1.000
_cell.length_c   1.000
_cell.angle_alpha   90.00
_cell.angle_beta   90.00
_cell.angle_gamma   90.00
#
_symmetry.space_group_name_H-M   'P 1'
#
loop_
_entity.id
_entity.type
_entity.pdbx_description
1 polymer ?
#
loop_
_entity_poly.entity_id
_entity_poly.type
_entity_poly.pdbx_seq_one_letter_code
_entity_poly.pdbx_strand_id
1 'polypeptide(L)'
;MSSDRSPADSYPRSGFCQNIGWARYPALLLTDVCNAYWTKDFSLNTPSNPTSTAAPASIGRLVAAARNWVPGLEPKEGEIIIPKQYPSAFFATDLGTRLQVKGVDIIVICGAVSDACGDRSPEIHDVNVLDMNVKMTDVVPEAEAIEKLKAGWK
;
A
#
# COMPACT_ATOMS: atom_id res chain seq x y z
N MET A 1 9.95 4.09 -40.25
CA MET A 1 9.56 4.94 -39.10
C MET A 1 8.69 4.11 -38.19
N SER A 2 9.29 3.47 -37.18
CA SER A 2 8.55 2.76 -36.14
C SER A 2 7.79 3.80 -35.32
N SER A 3 6.47 3.75 -35.34
CA SER A 3 5.62 4.53 -34.46
C SER A 3 6.08 4.33 -33.02
N ASP A 4 6.57 5.40 -32.40
CA ASP A 4 6.86 5.46 -30.98
C ASP A 4 5.53 5.21 -30.25
N ARG A 5 5.34 3.96 -29.80
CA ARG A 5 4.10 3.51 -29.15
C ARG A 5 4.38 3.49 -27.65
N SER A 6 3.52 4.15 -26.88
CA SER A 6 3.71 4.26 -25.45
C SER A 6 3.70 2.85 -24.80
N PRO A 7 4.55 2.59 -23.81
CA PRO A 7 4.53 1.33 -23.07
C PRO A 7 3.16 1.02 -22.45
N ALA A 8 2.42 2.06 -22.04
CA ALA A 8 1.08 1.95 -21.44
C ALA A 8 0.07 1.22 -22.35
N ASP A 9 0.14 1.43 -23.66
CA ASP A 9 -0.77 0.81 -24.64
C ASP A 9 -0.45 -0.68 -24.92
N SER A 10 0.73 -1.15 -24.51
CA SER A 10 1.19 -2.51 -24.75
C SER A 10 0.78 -3.50 -23.65
N TYR A 11 0.65 -3.04 -22.41
CA TYR A 11 0.43 -3.91 -21.25
C TYR A 11 -0.87 -4.73 -21.30
N PRO A 12 -2.06 -4.16 -21.60
CA PRO A 12 -3.30 -4.93 -21.62
C PRO A 12 -3.30 -6.02 -22.71
N ARG A 13 -2.64 -5.75 -23.85
CA ARG A 13 -2.54 -6.71 -24.97
C ARG A 13 -1.59 -7.86 -24.70
N SER A 14 -0.65 -7.69 -23.77
CA SER A 14 0.32 -8.70 -23.38
C SER A 14 -0.14 -9.56 -22.20
N GLY A 15 -1.38 -9.38 -21.72
CA GLY A 15 -1.93 -10.13 -20.60
C GLY A 15 -1.59 -9.56 -19.21
N PHE A 16 -0.99 -8.36 -19.14
CA PHE A 16 -0.80 -7.60 -17.91
C PHE A 16 -2.06 -6.76 -17.58
N CYS A 17 -2.12 -6.15 -16.38
CA CYS A 17 -3.28 -5.39 -15.88
C CYS A 17 -4.56 -6.22 -15.65
N GLN A 18 -4.44 -7.50 -15.29
CA GLN A 18 -5.60 -8.29 -14.85
C GLN A 18 -5.95 -7.90 -13.41
N ASN A 19 -7.23 -7.64 -13.15
CA ASN A 19 -7.71 -7.29 -11.82
C ASN A 19 -7.67 -8.55 -10.93
N ILE A 20 -6.96 -8.47 -9.80
CA ILE A 20 -6.86 -9.57 -8.82
C ILE A 20 -8.19 -9.68 -8.05
N GLY A 21 -8.84 -8.55 -7.81
CA GLY A 21 -10.16 -8.46 -7.18
C GLY A 21 -10.09 -8.57 -5.67
N TRP A 22 -11.22 -8.31 -5.02
CA TRP A 22 -11.34 -8.35 -3.55
C TRP A 22 -11.66 -9.76 -3.07
N ALA A 23 -10.89 -10.25 -2.09
CA ALA A 23 -11.09 -11.57 -1.50
C ALA A 23 -11.89 -11.52 -0.19
N ARG A 24 -12.13 -12.69 0.41
CA ARG A 24 -13.11 -12.90 1.48
C ARG A 24 -12.56 -12.56 2.87
N TYR A 25 -11.27 -12.76 3.09
CA TYR A 25 -10.59 -12.55 4.37
C TYR A 25 -9.33 -11.68 4.19
N PRO A 26 -9.51 -10.39 3.84
CA PRO A 26 -8.38 -9.50 3.62
C PRO A 26 -7.62 -9.18 4.93
N ALA A 27 -6.36 -8.80 4.82
CA ALA A 27 -5.60 -8.18 5.91
C ALA A 27 -5.10 -6.80 5.50
N LEU A 28 -5.16 -5.81 6.39
CA LEU A 28 -4.51 -4.51 6.18
C LEU A 28 -3.05 -4.59 6.63
N LEU A 29 -2.11 -4.38 5.71
CA LEU A 29 -0.68 -4.35 5.95
C LEU A 29 -0.16 -2.91 5.86
N LEU A 30 0.29 -2.38 6.99
CA LEU A 30 1.00 -1.11 7.08
C LEU A 30 2.51 -1.39 6.92
N THR A 31 3.12 -0.92 5.84
CA THR A 31 4.56 -1.12 5.58
C THR A 31 5.29 0.21 5.67
N ASP A 32 6.43 0.24 6.37
CA ASP A 32 7.32 1.40 6.50
C ASP A 32 6.63 2.69 6.98
N VAL A 33 5.58 2.56 7.80
CA VAL A 33 4.96 3.72 8.46
C VAL A 33 5.84 4.18 9.61
N CYS A 34 6.73 5.14 9.33
CA CYS A 34 7.73 5.63 10.27
C CYS A 34 7.79 7.16 10.29
N ASN A 35 7.82 7.74 11.50
CA ASN A 35 7.93 9.20 11.71
C ASN A 35 9.14 9.83 11.00
N ALA A 36 10.19 9.05 10.72
CA ALA A 36 11.38 9.52 10.00
C ALA A 36 11.09 10.07 8.60
N TYR A 37 10.00 9.64 7.94
CA TYR A 37 9.61 10.16 6.62
C TYR A 37 8.97 11.56 6.68
N TRP A 38 8.45 11.97 7.84
CA TRP A 38 7.70 13.22 8.01
C TRP A 38 8.34 14.20 8.98
N THR A 39 9.39 13.78 9.69
CA THR A 39 10.09 14.63 10.65
C THR A 39 11.29 15.32 9.98
N LYS A 40 11.32 16.65 10.04
CA LYS A 40 12.27 17.51 9.32
C LYS A 40 13.74 17.18 9.62
N ASP A 41 14.05 16.65 10.79
CA ASP A 41 15.44 16.41 11.21
C ASP A 41 16.03 15.09 10.70
N PHE A 42 15.24 14.22 10.08
CA PHE A 42 15.73 12.95 9.54
C PHE A 42 16.10 13.07 8.06
N SER A 43 17.21 12.43 7.68
CA SER A 43 17.68 12.35 6.28
C SER A 43 16.74 11.60 5.33
N LEU A 44 15.77 10.87 5.89
CA LEU A 44 14.76 10.11 5.15
C LEU A 44 13.47 10.91 4.94
N ASN A 45 13.39 12.15 5.40
CA ASN A 45 12.18 12.94 5.23
C ASN A 45 11.85 13.17 3.73
N THR A 46 10.56 13.36 3.45
CA THR A 46 10.02 13.53 2.09
C THR A 46 9.04 14.71 1.95
N PRO A 47 9.32 15.89 2.54
CA PRO A 47 8.40 17.03 2.52
C PRO A 47 8.20 17.62 1.11
N SER A 48 9.08 17.29 0.16
CA SER A 48 8.99 17.72 -1.24
C SER A 48 7.86 17.03 -2.02
N ASN A 49 7.35 15.89 -1.52
CA ASN A 49 6.24 15.18 -2.15
C ASN A 49 4.94 15.40 -1.35
N PRO A 50 3.95 16.11 -1.92
CA PRO A 50 2.64 16.30 -1.29
C PRO A 50 1.93 14.99 -0.95
N THR A 51 2.05 13.96 -1.81
CA THR A 51 1.45 12.63 -1.57
C THR A 51 2.07 11.96 -0.35
N SER A 52 3.40 12.02 -0.22
CA SER A 52 4.07 11.50 0.98
C SER A 52 3.67 12.26 2.24
N THR A 53 3.50 13.58 2.16
CA THR A 53 3.07 14.42 3.30
C THR A 53 1.63 14.13 3.71
N ALA A 54 0.76 13.77 2.75
CA ALA A 54 -0.63 13.39 2.99
C ALA A 54 -0.79 11.93 3.48
N ALA A 55 0.21 11.06 3.24
CA ALA A 55 0.14 9.64 3.53
C ALA A 55 -0.24 9.30 4.99
N PRO A 56 0.29 9.95 6.06
CA PRO A 56 -0.13 9.66 7.43
C PRO A 56 -1.64 9.85 7.65
N ALA A 57 -2.21 10.90 7.07
CA ALA A 57 -3.64 11.17 7.18
C ALA A 57 -4.45 10.11 6.42
N SER A 58 -3.96 9.66 5.26
CA SER A 58 -4.60 8.59 4.50
C SER A 58 -4.55 7.24 5.21
N ILE A 59 -3.37 6.85 5.70
CA ILE A 59 -3.20 5.64 6.51
C ILE A 59 -4.13 5.69 7.73
N GLY A 60 -4.24 6.84 8.40
CA GLY A 60 -5.18 7.05 9.50
C GLY A 60 -6.64 6.78 9.11
N ARG A 61 -7.08 7.24 7.93
CA ARG A 61 -8.43 6.97 7.41
C ARG A 61 -8.64 5.51 7.02
N LEU A 62 -7.65 4.84 6.44
CA LEU A 62 -7.71 3.41 6.10
C LEU A 62 -7.78 2.54 7.37
N VAL A 63 -6.97 2.85 8.37
CA VAL A 63 -7.03 2.20 9.69
C VAL A 63 -8.39 2.48 10.34
N ALA A 64 -8.89 3.71 10.28
CA ALA A 64 -10.22 4.05 10.78
C ALA A 64 -11.32 3.31 10.02
N ALA A 65 -11.22 3.14 8.71
CA ALA A 65 -12.19 2.39 7.91
C ALA A 65 -12.18 0.89 8.26
N ALA A 66 -10.99 0.33 8.48
CA ALA A 66 -10.84 -1.04 8.95
C ALA A 66 -11.30 -1.24 10.41
N ARG A 67 -11.32 -0.19 11.24
CA ARG A 67 -11.48 -0.31 12.70
C ARG A 67 -12.56 0.56 13.35
N ASN A 68 -13.28 1.36 12.57
CA ASN A 68 -14.23 2.39 13.04
C ASN A 68 -13.70 3.37 14.13
N TRP A 69 -12.40 3.75 14.19
CA TRP A 69 -11.91 5.02 14.83
C TRP A 69 -10.38 5.27 14.76
N VAL A 70 -9.89 6.54 14.85
CA VAL A 70 -8.49 6.95 15.19
C VAL A 70 -8.43 8.35 15.86
N PRO A 71 -7.67 8.55 16.96
CA PRO A 71 -6.35 9.24 16.90
C PRO A 71 -5.19 8.43 17.51
N GLY A 72 -4.02 8.44 16.86
CA GLY A 72 -2.81 7.71 17.28
C GLY A 72 -2.64 6.39 16.51
N LEU A 73 -1.68 6.34 15.59
CA LEU A 73 -1.43 5.20 14.69
C LEU A 73 -0.56 4.15 15.39
N GLU A 74 -0.92 3.81 16.63
CA GLU A 74 -0.22 2.82 17.43
C GLU A 74 -0.88 1.45 17.26
N PRO A 75 -0.09 0.37 17.14
CA PRO A 75 -0.64 -0.98 17.12
C PRO A 75 -1.42 -1.25 18.41
N LYS A 76 -2.66 -1.72 18.30
CA LYS A 76 -3.44 -2.17 19.48
C LYS A 76 -2.88 -3.49 20.03
N GLU A 77 -3.25 -3.79 21.26
CA GLU A 77 -2.99 -5.11 21.86
C GLU A 77 -3.55 -6.22 20.96
N GLY A 78 -2.70 -7.19 20.61
CA GLY A 78 -3.02 -8.29 19.68
C GLY A 78 -2.71 -8.02 18.20
N GLU A 79 -2.31 -6.80 17.83
CA GLU A 79 -1.85 -6.49 16.47
C GLU A 79 -0.42 -6.96 16.26
N ILE A 80 -0.19 -7.53 15.08
CA ILE A 80 1.10 -8.12 14.75
C ILE A 80 2.04 -6.99 14.31
N ILE A 81 3.11 -6.80 15.06
CA ILE A 81 4.25 -5.98 14.67
C ILE A 81 5.35 -6.92 14.19
N ILE A 82 5.78 -6.76 12.94
CA ILE A 82 6.87 -7.56 12.37
C ILE A 82 8.04 -6.63 12.07
N PRO A 83 9.14 -6.71 12.85
CA PRO A 83 10.34 -5.98 12.51
C PRO A 83 10.93 -6.58 11.23
N LYS A 84 11.33 -5.72 10.29
CA LYS A 84 11.99 -6.12 9.05
C LYS A 84 13.34 -5.43 8.91
N GLN A 85 14.31 -6.13 8.34
CA GLN A 85 15.65 -5.59 8.04
C GLN A 85 15.81 -5.21 6.56
N TYR A 86 14.86 -5.64 5.71
CA TYR A 86 14.91 -5.47 4.27
C TYR A 86 13.66 -4.70 3.78
N PRO A 87 13.66 -4.19 2.53
CA PRO A 87 12.50 -3.48 2.00
C PRO A 87 11.21 -4.31 2.02
N SER A 88 11.29 -5.59 1.64
CA SER A 88 10.13 -6.48 1.67
C SER A 88 9.72 -6.84 3.10
N ALA A 89 8.42 -6.68 3.40
CA ALA A 89 7.82 -7.14 4.65
C ALA A 89 7.75 -8.68 4.77
N PHE A 90 7.99 -9.43 3.68
CA PHE A 90 7.98 -10.90 3.67
C PHE A 90 9.37 -11.49 3.75
N PHE A 91 10.34 -10.89 3.06
CA PHE A 91 11.68 -11.44 2.98
C PHE A 91 12.35 -11.45 4.36
N ALA A 92 12.88 -12.62 4.75
CA ALA A 92 13.50 -12.85 6.05
C ALA A 92 12.60 -12.51 7.27
N THR A 93 11.28 -12.67 7.12
CA THR A 93 10.30 -12.61 8.22
C THR A 93 9.39 -13.83 8.19
N ASP A 94 8.53 -13.99 9.19
CA ASP A 94 7.48 -15.02 9.24
C ASP A 94 6.09 -14.51 8.81
N LEU A 95 6.00 -13.32 8.21
CA LEU A 95 4.74 -12.70 7.80
C LEU A 95 3.90 -13.62 6.91
N GLY A 96 4.52 -14.22 5.89
CA GLY A 96 3.83 -15.11 4.95
C GLY A 96 3.17 -16.31 5.66
N THR A 97 3.93 -17.00 6.51
CA THR A 97 3.42 -18.14 7.29
C THR A 97 2.28 -17.73 8.22
N ARG A 98 2.39 -16.57 8.89
CA ARG A 98 1.33 -16.06 9.78
C ARG A 98 0.04 -15.76 9.05
N LEU A 99 0.12 -15.14 7.88
CA LEU A 99 -1.03 -14.84 7.04
C LEU A 99 -1.70 -16.12 6.54
N GLN A 100 -0.90 -17.10 6.11
CA GLN A 100 -1.40 -18.41 5.68
C GLN A 100 -2.13 -19.15 6.82
N VAL A 101 -1.55 -19.20 8.02
CA VAL A 101 -2.18 -19.83 9.19
C VAL A 101 -3.50 -19.13 9.57
N LYS A 102 -3.60 -17.81 9.35
CA LYS A 102 -4.82 -17.04 9.58
C LYS A 102 -5.85 -17.16 8.46
N GLY A 103 -5.53 -17.86 7.36
CA GLY A 103 -6.41 -17.98 6.20
C GLY A 103 -6.60 -16.67 5.44
N VAL A 104 -5.64 -15.74 5.53
CA VAL A 104 -5.69 -14.48 4.77
C VAL A 104 -5.49 -14.78 3.30
N ASP A 105 -6.44 -14.35 2.47
CA ASP A 105 -6.48 -14.61 1.03
C ASP A 105 -6.07 -13.38 0.19
N ILE A 106 -6.20 -12.17 0.74
CA ILE A 106 -5.68 -10.95 0.13
C ILE A 106 -5.11 -9.97 1.16
N ILE A 107 -4.17 -9.13 0.73
CA ILE A 107 -3.53 -8.15 1.60
C ILE A 107 -3.74 -6.77 0.98
N VAL A 108 -4.37 -5.87 1.73
CA VAL A 108 -4.44 -4.45 1.42
C VAL A 108 -3.18 -3.80 1.95
N ILE A 109 -2.26 -3.41 1.08
CA ILE A 109 -1.01 -2.77 1.47
C ILE A 109 -1.21 -1.26 1.35
N CYS A 110 -0.98 -0.47 2.40
CA CYS A 110 -1.02 0.99 2.28
C CYS A 110 0.00 1.53 1.26
N GLY A 111 1.09 0.79 1.03
CA GLY A 111 2.04 0.95 -0.08
C GLY A 111 1.45 0.85 -1.50
N ALA A 112 0.29 0.21 -1.66
CA ALA A 112 -0.42 0.01 -2.94
C ALA A 112 -1.69 0.87 -3.05
N VAL A 113 -2.03 1.63 -2.01
CA VAL A 113 -3.04 2.70 -2.09
C VAL A 113 -2.31 3.97 -2.48
N SER A 114 -2.61 4.53 -3.65
CA SER A 114 -1.83 5.63 -4.25
C SER A 114 -1.66 6.84 -3.34
N ASP A 115 -2.61 7.07 -2.44
CA ASP A 115 -2.65 8.21 -1.51
C ASP A 115 -2.01 7.92 -0.14
N ALA A 116 -1.70 6.65 0.15
CA ALA A 116 -1.18 6.19 1.46
C ALA A 116 0.29 5.77 1.40
N CYS A 117 0.97 6.02 0.27
CA CYS A 117 2.40 5.80 0.06
C CYS A 117 3.02 6.97 -0.70
N GLY A 118 4.34 7.14 -0.61
CA GLY A 118 5.00 8.25 -1.26
C GLY A 118 6.51 8.06 -1.34
N ASP A 119 7.07 8.25 -2.52
CA ASP A 119 8.52 8.40 -2.72
C ASP A 119 8.95 9.87 -2.51
N ARG A 120 10.25 10.14 -2.40
CA ARG A 120 10.78 11.50 -2.38
C ARG A 120 10.53 12.25 -3.70
N SER A 121 10.55 11.54 -4.83
CA SER A 121 10.27 12.09 -6.16
C SER A 121 8.85 11.72 -6.61
N PRO A 122 8.02 12.71 -7.02
CA PRO A 122 6.70 12.45 -7.60
C PRO A 122 6.76 11.59 -8.87
N GLU A 123 7.76 11.80 -9.71
CA GLU A 123 7.90 11.07 -10.98
C GLU A 123 8.23 9.59 -10.74
N ILE A 124 9.11 9.32 -9.76
CA ILE A 124 9.44 7.94 -9.34
C ILE A 124 8.21 7.29 -8.69
N HIS A 125 7.45 8.04 -7.89
CA HIS A 125 6.22 7.57 -7.27
C HIS A 125 5.22 7.08 -8.32
N ASP A 126 4.91 7.92 -9.32
CA ASP A 126 3.93 7.60 -10.36
C ASP A 126 4.34 6.38 -11.19
N VAL A 127 5.63 6.26 -11.52
CA VAL A 127 6.17 5.11 -12.25
C VAL A 127 6.12 3.82 -11.42
N ASN A 128 6.48 3.88 -10.14
CA ASN A 128 6.45 2.71 -9.25
C ASN A 128 5.02 2.23 -9.03
N VAL A 129 4.07 3.15 -8.82
CA VAL A 129 2.65 2.84 -8.66
C VAL A 129 2.09 2.22 -9.94
N LEU A 130 2.44 2.74 -11.12
CA LEU A 130 2.05 2.15 -12.40
C LEU A 130 2.61 0.74 -12.55
N ASP A 131 3.90 0.53 -12.24
CA ASP A 131 4.53 -0.77 -12.39
C ASP A 131 3.91 -1.82 -11.46
N MET A 132 3.58 -1.42 -10.23
CA MET A 132 2.84 -2.24 -9.28
C MET A 132 1.46 -2.64 -9.82
N ASN A 133 0.69 -1.67 -10.33
CA ASN A 133 -0.66 -1.89 -10.85
C ASN A 133 -0.68 -2.81 -12.08
N VAL A 134 0.36 -2.72 -12.90
CA VAL A 134 0.46 -3.49 -14.14
C VAL A 134 0.86 -4.95 -13.87
N LYS A 135 1.69 -5.19 -12.85
CA LYS A 135 2.40 -6.47 -12.70
C LYS A 135 1.98 -7.32 -11.51
N MET A 136 1.63 -6.71 -10.36
CA MET A 136 1.67 -7.43 -9.08
C MET A 136 0.47 -7.19 -8.16
N THR A 137 -0.25 -6.09 -8.30
CA THR A 137 -1.34 -5.73 -7.37
C THR A 137 -2.37 -4.84 -8.05
N ASP A 138 -3.57 -4.74 -7.50
CA ASP A 138 -4.53 -3.71 -7.88
C ASP A 138 -4.24 -2.46 -7.06
N VAL A 139 -3.83 -1.37 -7.73
CA VAL A 139 -3.71 -0.05 -7.09
C VAL A 139 -5.06 0.63 -7.17
N VAL A 140 -5.65 0.88 -6.00
CA VAL A 140 -6.95 1.54 -5.89
C VAL A 140 -6.83 2.90 -5.21
N PRO A 141 -7.70 3.87 -5.52
CA PRO A 141 -7.81 5.11 -4.77
C PRO A 141 -8.20 4.85 -3.32
N GLU A 142 -7.80 5.74 -2.41
CA GLU A 142 -8.15 5.63 -0.99
C GLU A 142 -9.67 5.45 -0.76
N ALA A 143 -10.49 6.20 -1.48
CA ALA A 143 -11.95 6.19 -1.31
C ALA A 143 -12.54 4.78 -1.55
N GLU A 144 -12.07 4.09 -2.59
CA GLU A 144 -12.51 2.74 -2.90
C GLU A 144 -12.07 1.75 -1.80
N ALA A 145 -10.81 1.84 -1.37
CA ALA A 145 -10.30 0.99 -0.29
C ALA A 145 -11.11 1.19 1.00
N ILE A 146 -11.45 2.43 1.36
CA ILE A 146 -12.28 2.75 2.52
C ILE A 146 -13.67 2.13 2.40
N GLU A 147 -14.33 2.26 1.25
CA GLU A 147 -15.67 1.68 1.04
C GLU A 147 -15.65 0.16 1.22
N LYS A 148 -14.64 -0.52 0.67
CA LYS A 148 -14.50 -1.97 0.75
C LYS A 148 -14.18 -2.45 2.16
N LEU A 149 -13.31 -1.73 2.88
CA LEU A 149 -13.02 -2.00 4.29
C LEU A 149 -14.27 -1.84 5.17
N LYS A 150 -15.08 -0.79 4.93
CA LYS A 150 -16.32 -0.51 5.68
C LYS A 150 -17.46 -1.48 5.38
N ALA A 151 -17.54 -2.00 4.15
CA ALA A 151 -18.58 -2.95 3.76
C ALA A 151 -18.55 -4.25 4.59
N GLY A 152 -17.45 -4.49 5.30
CA GLY A 152 -17.25 -5.66 6.14
C GLY A 152 -16.93 -6.90 5.32
N TRP A 153 -16.20 -7.82 5.94
CA TRP A 153 -15.76 -9.05 5.30
C TRP A 153 -16.80 -10.14 5.60
N LYS A 154 -17.47 -10.68 4.57
CA LYS A 154 -18.56 -11.69 4.70
C LYS A 154 -18.06 -13.11 4.50
#